data_AF-A0A9W2ZG85-F1
#
_entry.id   AF-A0A9W2ZG85-F1
#
_cell.length_a   1.000
_cell.length_b   1.000
_cell.length_c   1.000
_cell.angle_alpha   90.00
_cell.angle_beta   90.00
_cell.angle_gamma   90.00
#
_symmetry.space_group_name_H-M   'P 1'
#
loop_
_entity.id
_entity.type
_entity.pdbx_description
1 polymer ?
#
loop_
_entity_poly.entity_id
_entity_poly.type
_entity_poly.pdbx_seq_one_letter_code
_entity_poly.pdbx_strand_id
1 'polypeptide(L)'
;MAASRALEPSWRCYSHINRNSLSARHDGENNLYNASERNIMGSPEKKPGTEYNPWLFSPCSVSYFTSFLKKKLSSSRGYTCLVYAVEASADIPDVSDKLLGQVIKPDQQCQQFFWK
;
A
#
# COMPACT_ATOMS: atom_id res chain seq x y z
N MET A 1 -6.65 6.65 -23.83
CA MET A 1 -6.42 7.22 -22.48
C MET A 1 -5.69 6.18 -21.64
N ALA A 2 -4.36 6.31 -21.53
CA ALA A 2 -3.52 5.39 -20.75
C ALA A 2 -2.44 6.22 -20.06
N ALA A 3 -2.75 6.75 -18.88
CA ALA A 3 -1.84 7.63 -18.14
C ALA A 3 -1.94 7.43 -16.61
N SER A 4 -2.16 6.19 -16.16
CA SER A 4 -2.14 5.85 -14.73
C SER A 4 -1.14 4.73 -14.40
N ARG A 5 -0.32 4.27 -15.36
CA ARG A 5 0.49 3.06 -15.17
C ARG A 5 1.89 3.28 -14.59
N ALA A 6 2.43 4.50 -14.64
CA ALA A 6 3.84 4.69 -14.37
C ALA A 6 4.16 4.82 -12.86
N LEU A 7 3.36 5.47 -12.03
CA LEU A 7 3.70 5.64 -10.59
C LEU A 7 3.07 4.62 -9.61
N GLU A 8 2.23 3.72 -10.10
CA GLU A 8 1.61 2.63 -9.34
C GLU A 8 2.58 1.65 -8.63
N PRO A 9 3.78 1.35 -9.17
CA PRO A 9 4.65 0.36 -8.55
C PRO A 9 5.25 0.82 -7.21
N SER A 10 5.60 2.10 -7.05
CA SER A 10 6.33 2.57 -5.86
C SER A 10 5.47 2.54 -4.60
N TRP A 11 4.21 2.96 -4.69
CA TRP A 11 3.26 2.92 -3.58
C TRP A 11 2.84 1.50 -3.22
N ARG A 12 2.64 0.63 -4.21
CA ARG A 12 2.43 -0.81 -3.95
C ARG A 12 3.65 -1.44 -3.29
N CYS A 13 4.86 -1.12 -3.75
CA CYS A 13 6.09 -1.57 -3.12
C CYS A 13 6.22 -1.07 -1.69
N TYR A 14 5.90 0.19 -1.41
CA TYR A 14 5.90 0.74 -0.05
C TYR A 14 4.94 -0.03 0.86
N SER A 15 3.71 -0.27 0.42
CA SER A 15 2.73 -1.09 1.14
C SER A 15 3.18 -2.55 1.30
N HIS A 16 3.80 -3.15 0.27
CA HIS A 16 4.37 -4.49 0.32
C HIS A 16 5.51 -4.60 1.34
N ILE A 17 6.37 -3.58 1.40
CA ILE A 17 7.54 -3.54 2.29
C ILE A 17 7.07 -3.38 3.74
N ASN A 18 6.10 -2.48 3.99
CA ASN A 18 5.55 -2.26 5.32
C ASN A 18 4.67 -3.40 5.86
N ARG A 19 4.37 -4.41 5.03
CA ARG A 19 3.64 -5.62 5.43
C ARG A 19 4.25 -6.31 6.64
N ASN A 20 5.56 -6.49 6.64
CA ASN A 20 6.26 -7.21 7.72
C ASN A 20 6.11 -6.48 9.06
N SER A 21 6.13 -5.14 9.04
CA SER A 21 5.89 -4.30 10.22
C SER A 21 4.47 -4.46 10.78
N LEU A 22 3.50 -4.84 9.93
CA LEU A 22 2.11 -5.08 10.29
C LEU A 22 1.75 -6.58 10.40
N SER A 23 2.77 -7.46 10.42
CA SER A 23 2.62 -8.91 10.56
C SER A 23 1.74 -9.58 9.49
N ALA A 24 1.57 -8.96 8.33
CA ALA A 24 0.80 -9.54 7.23
C ALA A 24 1.67 -10.46 6.35
N ARG A 25 1.02 -11.36 5.61
CA ARG A 25 1.65 -12.26 4.62
C ARG A 25 1.16 -11.94 3.20
N HIS A 26 1.79 -12.52 2.20
CA HIS A 26 1.29 -12.40 0.81
C HIS A 26 -0.03 -13.16 0.65
N ASP A 27 -0.94 -12.64 -0.17
CA ASP A 27 -2.13 -13.41 -0.57
C ASP A 27 -1.66 -14.64 -1.36
N GLY A 28 -2.19 -15.82 -1.01
CA GLY A 28 -1.75 -17.11 -1.56
C GLY A 28 -0.61 -17.79 -0.78
N GLU A 29 0.00 -17.13 0.21
CA GLU A 29 1.02 -17.73 1.07
C GLU A 29 0.38 -18.44 2.27
N ASN A 30 0.08 -19.73 2.12
CA ASN A 30 -0.53 -20.58 3.16
C ASN A 30 -1.81 -19.99 3.77
N ASN A 31 -2.60 -19.27 2.96
CA ASN A 31 -3.89 -18.72 3.33
C ASN A 31 -4.95 -19.05 2.27
N LEU A 32 -6.22 -18.96 2.64
CA LEU A 32 -7.36 -19.33 1.78
C LEU A 32 -7.60 -18.37 0.61
N TYR A 33 -6.80 -17.32 0.46
CA TYR A 33 -7.08 -16.22 -0.46
C TYR A 33 -6.18 -16.30 -1.68
N ASN A 34 -6.77 -16.00 -2.83
CA ASN A 34 -6.12 -16.24 -4.11
C ASN A 34 -5.20 -15.06 -4.47
N ALA A 35 -3.92 -15.36 -4.72
CA ALA A 35 -2.95 -14.40 -5.25
C ALA A 35 -3.43 -13.75 -6.57
N SER A 36 -4.30 -14.43 -7.31
CA SER A 36 -4.85 -14.00 -8.59
C SER A 36 -5.85 -12.84 -8.49
N GLU A 37 -6.32 -12.48 -7.29
CA GLU A 37 -7.24 -11.34 -7.07
C GLU A 37 -6.53 -9.97 -7.16
N ARG A 38 -5.19 -9.97 -7.22
CA ARG A 38 -4.34 -8.78 -7.50
C ARG A 38 -4.53 -7.58 -6.56
N ASN A 39 -4.97 -7.86 -5.33
CA ASN A 39 -4.97 -6.93 -4.21
C ASN A 39 -3.55 -6.41 -3.93
N ILE A 40 -3.42 -5.37 -3.11
CA ILE A 40 -2.12 -4.74 -2.78
C ILE A 40 -1.10 -5.79 -2.34
N MET A 41 -1.52 -6.82 -1.60
CA MET A 41 -0.66 -7.87 -1.03
C MET A 41 -0.54 -9.15 -1.86
N GLY A 42 -1.01 -9.15 -3.11
CA GLY A 42 -0.88 -10.28 -4.02
C GLY A 42 0.57 -10.66 -4.36
N SER A 43 0.79 -11.93 -4.67
CA SER A 43 2.07 -12.44 -5.21
C SER A 43 2.38 -11.79 -6.57
N PRO A 44 3.66 -11.47 -6.89
CA PRO A 44 4.06 -10.74 -8.09
C PRO A 44 4.00 -11.56 -9.39
N GLU A 45 2.98 -12.41 -9.57
CA GLU A 45 2.80 -13.12 -10.84
C GLU A 45 2.48 -12.12 -11.97
N LYS A 46 3.42 -12.02 -12.92
CA LYS A 46 3.51 -11.07 -14.03
C LYS A 46 2.43 -11.29 -15.09
N LYS A 47 1.16 -11.09 -14.78
CA LYS A 47 0.14 -10.89 -15.80
C LYS A 47 -0.14 -9.38 -15.92
N PRO A 48 -0.15 -8.78 -17.12
CA PRO A 48 -0.59 -7.39 -17.27
C PRO A 48 -2.03 -7.24 -16.76
N GLY A 49 -2.35 -6.10 -16.15
CA GLY A 49 -3.68 -5.75 -15.65
C GLY A 49 -3.81 -5.73 -14.11
N THR A 50 -3.60 -4.59 -13.47
CA THR A 50 -4.11 -4.33 -12.11
C THR A 50 -5.57 -3.85 -12.14
N GLU A 51 -6.23 -4.02 -13.29
CA GLU A 51 -7.47 -3.35 -13.67
C GLU A 51 -8.67 -3.66 -12.78
N TYR A 52 -8.64 -4.77 -12.04
CA TYR A 52 -9.78 -5.19 -11.22
C TYR A 52 -9.76 -4.64 -9.79
N ASN A 53 -8.58 -4.47 -9.16
CA ASN A 53 -8.45 -4.02 -7.76
C ASN A 53 -7.20 -3.13 -7.53
N PRO A 54 -7.08 -1.98 -8.20
CA PRO A 54 -6.08 -1.00 -7.83
C PRO A 54 -6.47 -0.45 -6.45
N TRP A 55 -5.56 -0.55 -5.47
CA TRP A 55 -5.70 0.07 -4.14
C TRP A 55 -6.52 -0.68 -3.08
N LEU A 56 -6.92 -1.93 -3.29
CA LEU A 56 -7.62 -2.70 -2.27
C LEU A 56 -6.69 -3.67 -1.53
N PHE A 57 -6.80 -3.69 -0.20
CA PHE A 57 -6.27 -4.78 0.61
C PHE A 57 -7.22 -5.97 0.55
N SER A 58 -6.66 -7.17 0.46
CA SER A 58 -7.45 -8.39 0.57
C SER A 58 -8.07 -8.51 1.97
N PRO A 59 -9.17 -9.28 2.13
CA PRO A 59 -9.70 -9.61 3.45
C PRO A 59 -8.64 -10.29 4.35
N CYS A 60 -7.70 -11.02 3.75
CA CYS A 60 -6.56 -11.64 4.42
C CYS A 60 -5.66 -10.59 5.10
N SER A 61 -5.24 -9.60 4.31
CA SER A 61 -4.42 -8.48 4.77
C SER A 61 -5.12 -7.69 5.88
N VAL A 62 -6.42 -7.39 5.68
CA VAL A 62 -7.24 -6.70 6.68
C VAL A 62 -7.33 -7.50 7.98
N SER A 63 -7.49 -8.83 7.90
CA SER A 63 -7.52 -9.72 9.07
C SER A 63 -6.19 -9.72 9.83
N TYR A 64 -5.06 -9.79 9.11
CA TYR A 64 -3.72 -9.70 9.73
C TYR A 64 -3.52 -8.36 10.44
N PHE A 65 -3.80 -7.25 9.76
CA PHE A 65 -3.68 -5.91 10.34
C PHE A 65 -4.55 -5.76 11.58
N THR A 66 -5.82 -6.18 11.50
CA THR A 66 -6.76 -6.10 12.60
C THR A 66 -6.28 -6.92 13.80
N SER A 67 -5.83 -8.15 13.57
CA SER A 67 -5.33 -9.03 14.63
C SER A 67 -4.08 -8.48 15.28
N PHE A 68 -3.15 -7.95 14.48
CA PHE A 68 -1.94 -7.31 14.95
C PHE A 68 -2.23 -6.07 15.79
N LEU A 69 -3.09 -5.18 15.30
CA LEU A 69 -3.48 -3.96 16.01
C LEU A 69 -4.19 -4.30 17.33
N LYS A 70 -5.16 -5.23 17.33
CA LYS A 70 -5.82 -5.69 18.57
C LYS A 70 -4.80 -6.20 19.60
N LYS A 71 -3.83 -7.00 19.16
CA LYS A 71 -2.75 -7.51 20.03
C LYS A 71 -1.83 -6.41 20.55
N LYS A 72 -1.56 -5.36 19.77
CA LYS A 72 -0.71 -4.24 20.22
C LYS A 72 -1.46 -3.32 21.17
N LEU A 73 -2.73 -3.04 20.89
CA LEU A 73 -3.59 -2.19 21.71
C LEU A 73 -3.91 -2.79 23.08
N SER A 74 -3.79 -4.11 23.26
CA SER A 74 -3.94 -4.74 24.59
C SER A 74 -2.75 -4.47 25.54
N SER A 75 -1.68 -3.85 25.05
CA SER A 75 -0.54 -3.43 25.88
C SER A 75 -0.55 -1.91 26.07
N SER A 76 -0.21 -1.43 27.27
CA SER A 76 -0.12 0.01 27.58
C SER A 76 0.83 0.75 26.64
N ARG A 77 1.97 0.13 26.32
CA ARG A 77 2.94 0.67 25.36
C ARG A 77 2.36 0.77 23.95
N GLY A 78 1.73 -0.29 23.44
CA GLY A 78 1.18 -0.29 22.10
C GLY A 78 -0.01 0.67 21.95
N TYR A 79 -0.84 0.80 22.98
CA TYR A 79 -1.89 1.81 23.04
C TYR A 79 -1.30 3.23 22.91
N THR A 80 -0.28 3.54 23.71
CA THR A 80 0.38 4.85 23.67
C THR A 80 1.00 5.14 22.29
N CYS A 81 1.63 4.16 21.65
CA CYS A 81 2.29 4.36 20.36
C CYS A 81 1.33 4.47 19.15
N LEU A 82 0.09 3.98 19.24
CA LEU A 82 -0.81 3.87 18.09
C LEU A 82 -2.07 4.75 18.18
N VAL A 83 -2.45 5.19 19.38
CA VAL A 83 -3.70 5.95 19.60
C VAL A 83 -3.48 7.45 19.56
N TYR A 84 -2.33 7.94 20.04
CA TYR A 84 -2.04 9.36 20.02
C TYR A 84 -1.59 9.79 18.63
N ALA A 85 -2.30 10.75 18.05
CA ALA A 85 -1.88 11.41 16.83
C ALA A 85 -0.58 12.17 17.10
N VAL A 86 0.39 12.01 16.21
CA VAL A 86 1.57 12.88 16.16
C VAL A 86 1.21 14.02 15.23
N GLU A 87 1.42 15.27 15.66
CA GLU A 87 1.24 16.41 14.77
C GLU A 87 2.22 16.29 13.61
N ALA A 88 1.69 16.41 12.38
CA ALA A 88 2.54 16.42 11.20
C ALA A 88 3.45 17.65 11.25
N SER A 89 4.73 17.47 10.95
CA SER A 89 5.64 18.61 10.79
C SER A 89 5.11 19.55 9.73
N ALA A 90 5.27 20.87 9.93
CA ALA A 90 4.92 21.89 8.95
C ALA A 90 5.66 21.69 7.60
N ASP A 91 6.76 20.94 7.60
CA ASP A 91 7.54 20.62 6.40
C ASP A 91 6.94 19.48 5.56
N ILE A 92 5.91 18.78 6.06
CA ILE A 92 5.24 17.70 5.33
C ILE A 92 4.04 18.31 4.59
N PRO A 93 4.07 18.38 3.24
CA PRO A 93 2.97 18.96 2.48
C PRO A 93 1.73 18.07 2.58
N ASP A 94 0.57 18.70 2.80
CA ASP A 94 -0.71 18.02 2.66
C ASP A 94 -0.99 17.74 1.18
N VAL A 95 -1.22 16.47 0.89
CA VAL A 95 -1.51 15.93 -0.45
C VAL A 95 -2.80 15.12 -0.45
N SER A 96 -3.60 15.19 0.62
CA SER A 96 -4.83 14.43 0.78
C SER A 96 -5.90 14.75 -0.27
N ASP A 97 -5.84 15.95 -0.86
CA ASP A 97 -6.76 16.46 -1.88
C ASP A 97 -6.27 16.26 -3.33
N LYS A 98 -5.06 15.71 -3.52
CA LYS A 98 -4.40 15.62 -4.83
C LYS A 98 -4.22 14.18 -5.28
N LEU A 99 -4.66 13.89 -6.49
CA LEU A 99 -4.29 12.65 -7.16
C LEU A 99 -2.90 12.80 -7.77
N LEU A 100 -2.11 11.73 -7.71
CA LEU A 100 -0.73 11.73 -8.22
C LEU A 100 -0.64 12.13 -9.71
N GLY A 101 -1.62 11.72 -10.52
CA GLY A 101 -1.71 12.12 -11.93
C GLY A 101 -2.06 13.60 -12.16
N GLN A 102 -2.57 14.31 -11.15
CA GLN A 102 -2.77 15.76 -11.19
C GLN A 102 -1.49 16.52 -10.82
N VAL A 103 -0.61 15.91 -10.02
CA VAL A 103 0.66 16.51 -9.56
C VAL A 103 1.81 16.22 -10.53
N ILE A 104 1.89 15.00 -11.05
CA ILE A 104 2.98 14.55 -11.94
C ILE A 104 2.40 14.22 -13.31
N LYS A 105 2.74 15.04 -14.32
CA LYS A 105 2.27 14.87 -15.70
C LYS A 105 2.84 13.60 -16.34
N PRO A 106 2.18 13.03 -17.37
CA PRO A 106 2.63 11.79 -18.02
C PRO A 106 4.10 11.82 -18.44
N ASP A 107 4.56 12.91 -19.05
CA ASP A 107 5.96 13.05 -19.47
C ASP A 107 6.91 12.95 -18.27
N GLN A 108 6.62 13.64 -17.17
CA GLN A 108 7.41 13.61 -15.94
C GLN A 108 7.46 12.21 -15.32
N GLN A 109 6.36 11.45 -15.39
CA GLN A 109 6.36 10.05 -14.94
C GLN A 109 7.29 9.20 -15.82
N CYS A 110 7.30 9.42 -17.15
CA CYS A 110 8.22 8.73 -18.05
C CYS A 110 9.68 9.09 -17.76
N GLN A 111 9.99 10.35 -17.44
CA GLN A 111 11.37 10.77 -17.09
C GLN A 111 11.89 10.01 -15.88
N GLN A 112 11.06 9.85 -14.83
CA GLN A 112 11.44 9.14 -13.60
C GLN A 112 11.74 7.65 -13.81
N PHE A 113 11.19 7.04 -14.86
CA PHE A 113 11.39 5.62 -15.18
C PHE A 113 12.53 5.37 -16.15
N PHE A 114 12.68 6.20 -17.18
CA PHE A 114 13.52 5.91 -18.33
C PHE A 114 14.78 6.77 -18.44
N TRP A 115 14.85 7.90 -17.72
CA TRP A 115 16.04 8.74 -17.69
C TRP A 115 16.76 8.59 -16.34
N LYS A 116 17.65 7.59 -16.29
CA LYS A 116 18.81 7.55 -15.40
C LYS A 116 20.07 7.79 -16.21
#